data_AF-A0A2D9AR97-F1
#
_entry.id   AF-A0A2D9AR97-F1
#
_cell.length_a   1.000
_cell.length_b   1.000
_cell.length_c   1.000
_cell.angle_alpha   90.00
_cell.angle_beta   90.00
_cell.angle_gamma   90.00
#
_symmetry.space_group_name_H-M   'P 1'
#
loop_
_entity.id
_entity.type
_entity.pdbx_description
1 polymer ?
#
loop_
_entity_poly.entity_id
_entity_poly.type
_entity_poly.pdbx_seq_one_letter_code
_entity_poly.pdbx_strand_id
1 'polypeptide(L)'
;MARNISESGANILFVAITSPKKEIFLNKYKDQLKNVNFIMGVGGSFDVISGKIKRAPVFMQRIGLEWFYRFLQEPGRLWKRYLFGNMIFIWLVIKEYFNSK
;
A
#
# COMPACT_ATOMS: atom_id res chain seq x y z
N MET A 1 2.33 -1.89 22.21
CA MET A 1 2.34 -1.10 20.94
C MET A 1 1.12 -0.21 20.83
N ALA A 2 -0.10 -0.72 20.60
CA ALA A 2 -1.31 0.13 20.47
C ALA A 2 -1.58 0.98 21.72
N ARG A 3 -1.40 0.40 22.92
CA ARG A 3 -1.41 1.14 24.19
C ARG A 3 -0.42 2.30 24.22
N ASN A 4 0.84 2.06 23.87
CA ASN A 4 1.87 3.11 23.82
C ASN A 4 1.53 4.22 22.81
N ILE A 5 0.85 3.89 21.70
CA ILE A 5 0.38 4.89 20.72
C ILE A 5 -0.76 5.73 21.32
N SER A 6 -1.67 5.11 22.06
CA SER A 6 -2.76 5.81 22.75
C SER A 6 -2.24 6.73 23.86
N GLU A 7 -1.26 6.25 24.61
CA GLU A 7 -0.64 6.97 25.73
C GLU A 7 0.37 8.05 25.27
N SER A 8 0.85 8.01 24.02
CA SER A 8 1.81 9.01 23.53
C SER A 8 1.19 10.38 23.24
N GLY A 9 -0.14 10.50 23.27
CA GLY A 9 -0.85 11.74 22.90
C GLY A 9 -0.80 12.04 21.40
N ALA A 10 -0.45 11.06 20.56
CA ALA A 10 -0.37 11.25 19.11
C ALA A 10 -1.77 11.51 18.51
N ASN A 11 -1.94 12.68 17.89
CA ASN A 11 -3.19 13.06 17.24
C ASN A 11 -3.35 12.46 15.82
N ILE A 12 -2.21 12.08 15.22
CA ILE A 12 -2.07 11.60 13.84
C ILE A 12 -1.21 10.33 13.86
N LEU A 13 -1.71 9.26 13.26
CA LEU A 13 -1.01 7.98 13.14
C LEU A 13 -0.85 7.57 11.67
N PHE A 14 0.40 7.54 11.20
CA PHE A 14 0.75 6.98 9.89
C PHE A 14 1.16 5.50 10.03
N VAL A 15 0.43 4.62 9.36
CA VAL A 15 0.61 3.16 9.43
C VAL A 15 1.31 2.67 8.16
N ALA A 16 2.61 2.43 8.25
CA ALA A 16 3.44 1.88 7.17
C ALA A 16 3.42 0.33 7.18
N ILE A 17 2.23 -0.26 7.15
CA ILE A 17 2.03 -1.71 7.15
C ILE A 17 1.34 -2.13 5.84
N THR A 18 1.78 -3.23 5.23
CA THR A 18 1.15 -3.78 4.01
C THR A 18 -0.24 -4.33 4.29
N SER A 19 -1.16 -4.23 3.33
CA SER A 19 -2.43 -4.97 3.38
C SER A 19 -2.17 -6.49 3.36
N PRO A 20 -3.02 -7.31 4.00
CA PRO A 20 -4.19 -6.93 4.81
C PRO A 20 -3.84 -6.64 6.29
N LYS A 21 -2.56 -6.78 6.68
CA LYS A 21 -2.12 -6.65 8.08
C LYS A 21 -2.51 -5.32 8.70
N LYS A 22 -2.52 -4.24 7.91
CA LYS A 22 -2.98 -2.92 8.36
C LYS A 22 -4.45 -2.94 8.79
N GLU A 23 -5.33 -3.57 8.01
CA GLU A 23 -6.77 -3.61 8.28
C GLU A 23 -7.03 -4.46 9.52
N ILE A 24 -6.34 -5.59 9.63
CA ILE A 24 -6.43 -6.48 10.80
C ILE A 24 -5.95 -5.76 12.07
N PHE A 25 -4.82 -5.06 12.00
CA PHE A 25 -4.29 -4.31 13.14
C PHE A 25 -5.24 -3.21 13.60
N LEU A 26 -5.73 -2.39 12.66
CA LEU A 26 -6.64 -1.29 12.97
C LEU A 26 -7.97 -1.80 13.51
N ASN A 27 -8.50 -2.89 12.96
CA ASN A 27 -9.73 -3.48 13.47
C ASN A 27 -9.54 -4.06 14.88
N LYS A 28 -8.43 -4.78 15.11
CA LYS A 28 -8.13 -5.40 16.41
C LYS A 28 -7.92 -4.38 17.53
N TYR A 29 -7.33 -3.22 17.24
CA TYR A 29 -6.98 -2.22 18.25
C TYR A 29 -7.80 -0.94 18.15
N LYS A 30 -8.91 -0.95 17.41
CA LYS A 30 -9.76 0.22 17.17
C LYS A 30 -10.12 0.95 18.45
N ASP A 31 -10.53 0.21 19.49
CA ASP A 31 -10.93 0.79 20.77
C ASP A 31 -9.77 1.47 21.52
N GLN A 32 -8.56 0.91 21.43
CA GLN A 32 -7.37 1.48 22.06
C GLN A 32 -6.87 2.72 21.32
N LEU A 33 -7.10 2.79 20.00
CA LEU A 33 -6.68 3.88 19.13
C LEU A 33 -7.74 4.99 18.99
N LYS A 34 -8.85 4.94 19.76
CA LYS A 34 -9.93 5.94 19.72
C LYS A 34 -9.47 7.37 19.95
N ASN A 35 -8.37 7.55 20.70
CA ASN A 35 -7.83 8.86 21.03
C ASN A 35 -7.01 9.48 19.88
N VAL A 36 -6.75 8.72 18.82
CA VAL A 36 -6.06 9.20 17.63
C VAL A 36 -7.09 9.74 16.64
N ASN A 37 -7.10 11.05 16.43
CA ASN A 37 -8.10 11.71 15.58
C ASN A 37 -7.97 11.34 14.09
N PHE A 38 -6.76 11.03 13.63
CA PHE A 38 -6.52 10.69 12.23
C PHE A 38 -5.57 9.50 12.07
N ILE A 39 -5.99 8.49 11.33
CA ILE A 39 -5.19 7.30 11.04
C ILE A 39 -5.11 7.11 9.52
N MET A 40 -3.90 7.03 8.98
CA MET A 40 -3.67 6.87 7.54
C MET A 40 -2.68 5.74 7.26
N GLY A 41 -3.12 4.77 6.45
CA GLY A 41 -2.22 3.77 5.90
C GLY A 41 -1.33 4.37 4.82
N VAL A 42 -0.02 4.44 5.06
CA VAL A 42 0.95 4.99 4.09
C VAL A 42 1.68 3.89 3.31
N GLY A 43 1.53 2.63 3.72
CA GLY A 43 2.18 1.50 3.06
C GLY A 43 3.69 1.71 2.91
N GLY A 44 4.22 1.44 1.71
CA GLY A 44 5.65 1.57 1.41
C GLY A 44 6.14 3.00 1.12
N SER A 45 5.33 4.05 1.35
CA SER A 45 5.77 5.42 1.13
C SER A 45 6.95 5.81 2.02
N PHE A 46 6.99 5.31 3.26
CA PHE A 46 8.12 5.54 4.16
C PHE A 46 9.39 4.81 3.75
N ASP A 47 9.30 3.67 3.07
CA ASP A 47 10.49 3.01 2.50
C ASP A 47 11.15 3.89 1.44
N VAL A 48 10.37 4.69 0.70
CA VAL A 48 10.91 5.64 -0.29
C VAL A 48 11.49 6.88 0.38
N ILE A 49 10.77 7.46 1.36
CA ILE A 49 11.22 8.66 2.08
C ILE A 49 12.49 8.40 2.90
N SER A 50 12.59 7.22 3.53
CA SER A 50 13.78 6.80 4.29
C SER A 50 14.99 6.44 3.41
N GLY A 51 14.85 6.44 2.09
CA GLY A 51 15.92 6.07 1.16
C GLY A 51 16.19 4.56 1.08
N LYS A 52 15.42 3.74 1.79
CA LYS A 52 15.52 2.27 1.75
C LYS A 52 15.19 1.70 0.37
N ILE A 53 14.22 2.30 -0.32
CA ILE A 53 13.86 1.99 -1.70
C ILE A 53 14.10 3.23 -2.56
N LYS A 54 14.80 3.07 -3.68
CA LYS A 54 14.99 4.17 -4.63
C LYS A 54 13.70 4.41 -5.40
N ARG A 55 13.28 5.67 -5.46
CA ARG A 55 12.15 6.08 -6.31
C ARG A 55 12.55 5.99 -7.78
N ALA A 56 11.58 5.72 -8.65
CA ALA A 56 11.82 5.71 -10.10
C ALA A 56 12.35 7.07 -10.59
N PRO A 57 13.20 7.12 -11.62
CA PRO A 57 13.57 8.37 -12.28
C PRO A 57 12.33 9.18 -12.70
N VAL A 58 12.43 10.51 -12.66
CA VAL A 58 11.29 11.40 -12.96
C VAL A 58 10.67 11.12 -14.32
N PHE A 59 11.50 10.80 -15.33
CA PHE A 59 11.01 10.40 -16.66
C PHE A 59 10.07 9.18 -16.57
N MET A 60 10.47 8.12 -15.86
CA MET A 60 9.66 6.91 -15.69
C MET A 60 8.39 7.18 -14.87
N GLN A 61 8.44 8.08 -13.90
CA GLN A 61 7.24 8.51 -13.16
C GLN A 61 6.24 9.20 -14.10
N ARG A 62 6.72 10.11 -14.96
CA ARG A 62 5.87 10.90 -15.88
C ARG A 62 5.16 10.05 -16.94
N ILE A 63 5.82 9.00 -17.43
CA ILE A 63 5.25 8.08 -18.43
C ILE A 63 4.47 6.91 -17.78
N GLY A 64 4.28 6.93 -16.46
CA GLY A 64 3.52 5.89 -15.75
C GLY A 64 4.26 4.55 -15.62
N LEU A 65 5.58 4.49 -15.83
CA LEU A 65 6.41 3.28 -15.73
C LEU A 65 7.04 3.07 -14.35
N GLU A 66 6.58 3.80 -13.33
CA GLU A 66 7.05 3.61 -11.96
C GLU A 66 6.78 2.17 -11.46
N TRP A 67 5.67 1.56 -11.87
CA TRP A 67 5.35 0.17 -11.53
C TRP A 67 6.40 -0.81 -12.06
N PHE A 68 6.91 -0.58 -13.27
CA PHE A 68 7.91 -1.43 -13.91
C PHE A 68 9.27 -1.28 -13.24
N TYR A 69 9.64 -0.05 -12.89
CA TYR A 69 10.85 0.22 -12.11
C TYR A 69 10.82 -0.47 -10.74
N ARG A 70 9.66 -0.47 -10.06
CA ARG A 70 9.49 -1.19 -8.80
C ARG A 70 9.53 -2.70 -8.98
N PHE A 71 8.95 -3.22 -10.06
CA PHE A 71 9.04 -4.63 -10.40
C PHE A 71 10.49 -5.09 -10.59
N LEU A 72 11.33 -4.29 -11.27
CA LEU A 72 12.76 -4.58 -11.41
C LEU A 72 13.51 -4.55 -10.07
N GLN A 73 13.11 -3.71 -9.13
CA GLN A 73 13.72 -3.64 -7.79
C GLN A 73 13.33 -4.83 -6.89
N GLU A 74 12.09 -5.31 -6.98
CA GLU A 74 11.56 -6.37 -6.12
C GLU A 74 10.83 -7.48 -6.92
N PRO A 75 11.50 -8.15 -7.87
CA PRO A 75 10.86 -9.08 -8.79
C PRO A 75 10.18 -10.22 -8.03
N GLY A 76 10.83 -10.84 -7.04
CA GLY A 76 10.24 -11.95 -6.29
C GLY A 76 8.96 -11.59 -5.54
N ARG A 77 8.85 -10.36 -5.01
CA ARG A 77 7.67 -9.91 -4.25
C ARG A 77 6.53 -9.49 -5.16
N LEU A 78 6.85 -8.83 -6.28
CA LEU A 78 5.88 -8.18 -7.14
C LEU A 78 5.43 -9.06 -8.32
N TRP A 79 6.22 -10.04 -8.74
CA TRP A 79 5.91 -10.95 -9.84
C TRP A 79 4.54 -11.60 -9.72
N LYS A 80 4.20 -12.14 -8.53
CA LYS A 80 2.89 -12.76 -8.30
C LYS A 80 1.74 -11.77 -8.52
N ARG A 81 1.93 -10.51 -8.12
CA ARG A 81 0.92 -9.47 -8.26
C ARG A 81 0.74 -9.04 -9.71
N TYR A 82 1.84 -8.85 -10.45
CA TYR A 82 1.78 -8.39 -11.84
C TYR A 82 1.32 -9.47 -12.81
N LEU A 83 1.74 -10.73 -12.65
CA LEU A 83 1.40 -11.77 -13.62
C LEU A 83 0.09 -12.48 -13.33
N PHE A 84 -0.24 -12.74 -12.07
CA PHE A 84 -1.52 -13.40 -11.76
C PHE A 84 -2.59 -12.35 -11.45
N GLY A 85 -2.29 -11.41 -10.55
CA GLY A 85 -3.25 -10.39 -10.11
C GLY A 85 -3.72 -9.50 -11.26
N ASN A 86 -2.80 -8.87 -12.00
CA ASN A 86 -3.22 -7.98 -13.08
C ASN A 86 -3.85 -8.73 -14.24
N MET A 87 -3.42 -9.95 -14.58
CA MET A 87 -4.05 -10.73 -15.65
C MET A 87 -5.50 -11.08 -15.31
N ILE A 88 -5.76 -11.49 -14.06
CA ILE A 88 -7.12 -11.74 -13.57
C ILE A 88 -7.94 -10.44 -13.62
N PHE A 89 -7.37 -9.34 -13.17
CA PHE A 89 -8.05 -8.04 -13.20
C PHE A 89 -8.40 -7.61 -14.63
N ILE A 90 -7.46 -7.70 -15.57
CA ILE A 90 -7.67 -7.39 -16.98
C ILE A 90 -8.79 -8.28 -17.55
N TRP A 91 -8.76 -9.58 -17.26
CA TRP A 91 -9.82 -10.49 -17.70
C TRP A 91 -11.19 -10.13 -17.13
N LEU A 92 -11.27 -9.80 -15.84
CA LEU A 92 -12.51 -9.36 -15.20
C LEU A 92 -13.03 -8.05 -15.80
N VAL A 93 -12.16 -7.07 -16.04
CA VAL A 93 -12.52 -5.80 -16.68
C VAL A 93 -13.02 -6.01 -18.10
N ILE A 94 -12.35 -6.86 -18.87
CA ILE A 94 -12.77 -7.21 -20.24
C ILE A 94 -14.13 -7.92 -20.20
N LYS A 95 -14.29 -8.92 -19.34
CA LYS A 95 -15.54 -9.66 -19.19
C LYS A 95 -16.70 -8.73 -18.82
N GLU A 96 -16.50 -7.82 -17.87
CA GLU A 96 -17.51 -6.86 -17.46
C GLU A 96 -17.85 -5.87 -18.58
N TYR A 97 -16.84 -5.39 -19.31
CA TYR A 97 -17.05 -4.48 -20.45
C TYR A 97 -17.92 -5.12 -21.55
N PHE A 98 -17.78 -6.42 -21.79
CA PHE A 98 -18.59 -7.15 -22.76
C PHE A 98 -19.96 -7.60 -22.21
N ASN A 99 -20.12 -7.77 -20.90
CA ASN A 99 -21.39 -8.12 -20.26
C ASN A 99 -22.31 -6.90 -20.00
N SER A 100 -21.73 -5.69 -19.86
CA SER A 100 -22.47 -4.43 -19.71
C SER A 100 -22.87 -3.80 -21.06
N LYS A 101 -22.68 -4.52 -22.17
CA LYS A 101 -23.20 -4.21 -23.51
C LYS A 101 -24.27 -5.22 -23.90
#